data_AF-A0A7X5IU81-F1
#
_entry.id   AF-A0A7X5IU81-F1
#
_cell.length_a   1.000
_cell.length_b   1.000
_cell.length_c   1.000
_cell.angle_alpha   90.00
_cell.angle_beta   90.00
_cell.angle_gamma   90.00
#
_symmetry.space_group_name_H-M   'P 1'
#
loop_
_entity.id
_entity.type
_entity.pdbx_description
1 polymer ?
#
loop_
_entity_poly.entity_id
_entity_poly.type
_entity_poly.pdbx_seq_one_letter_code
_entity_poly.pdbx_strand_id
1 'polypeptide(L)' 'MKAFDYVVVSIEGDYANLKRTDEESDELKLVARALLPDMIAEGTKLHYEYMEYTIVE' A
#
# COMPACT_ATOMS: atom_id res chain seq x y z
N MET A 1 10.03 8.88 -13.50
CA MET A 1 9.73 8.91 -12.06
C MET A 1 9.54 7.48 -11.58
N LYS A 2 9.81 7.16 -10.31
CA LYS A 2 9.62 5.79 -9.77
C LYS A 2 8.24 5.74 -9.11
N ALA A 3 7.29 5.15 -9.82
CA ALA A 3 6.00 4.78 -9.28
C ALA A 3 6.06 3.32 -8.82
N PHE A 4 5.31 2.98 -7.78
CA PHE A 4 5.23 1.62 -7.27
C PHE A 4 3.79 1.26 -6.97
N ASP A 5 3.34 0.11 -7.48
CA ASP A 5 2.04 -0.44 -7.17
C ASP A 5 2.12 -1.40 -5.99
N TYR A 6 1.23 -1.18 -5.04
CA TYR A 6 1.07 -1.97 -3.84
C TYR A 6 -0.36 -2.46 -3.73
N VAL A 7 -0.54 -3.58 -3.03
CA VAL A 7 -1.84 -4.06 -2.58
C VAL A 7 -1.81 -4.25 -1.08
N VAL A 8 -2.83 -3.77 -0.39
CA VAL A 8 -3.01 -4.01 1.05
C VAL A 8 -3.34 -5.49 1.23
N VAL A 9 -2.46 -6.23 1.88
CA VAL A 9 -2.66 -7.67 2.16
C VAL A 9 -3.44 -7.86 3.45
N SER A 10 -3.07 -7.13 4.50
CA SER A 10 -3.74 -7.19 5.80
C SER A 10 -3.60 -5.86 6.55
N ILE A 11 -4.54 -5.57 7.44
CA ILE A 11 -4.52 -4.38 8.31
C ILE A 11 -4.58 -4.84 9.77
N GLU A 12 -3.58 -4.44 10.55
CA GLU A 12 -3.44 -4.80 11.96
C GLU A 12 -3.37 -3.53 12.81
N GLY A 13 -4.49 -3.17 13.44
CA GLY A 13 -4.59 -1.97 14.28
C GLY A 13 -4.33 -0.68 13.50
N ASP A 14 -3.23 0.00 13.81
CA ASP A 14 -2.76 1.24 13.18
C ASP A 14 -1.79 1.01 12.01
N TYR A 15 -1.53 -0.24 11.63
CA TYR A 15 -0.59 -0.60 10.56
C TYR A 15 -1.26 -1.40 9.45
N ALA A 16 -0.75 -1.26 8.23
CA ALA A 16 -1.16 -2.00 7.05
C ALA A 16 0.05 -2.66 6.40
N ASN A 17 -0.11 -3.91 6.00
CA ASN A 17 0.87 -4.68 5.26
C ASN A 17 0.62 -4.51 3.76
N LEU A 18 1.57 -3.89 3.05
CA LEU A 18 1.49 -3.63 1.62
C LEU A 18 2.41 -4.58 0.87
N LYS A 19 1.88 -5.35 -0.09
CA LYS A 19 2.67 -6.18 -1.00
C LYS A 19 2.88 -5.44 -2.31
N ARG A 20 4.10 -5.38 -2.82
CA ARG A 20 4.37 -4.83 -4.16
C ARG A 20 3.78 -5.76 -5.21
N THR A 21 3.10 -5.18 -6.20
CA THR A 21 2.51 -5.93 -7.32
C THR A 21 3.23 -5.67 -8.64
N ASP A 22 4.06 -4.62 -8.70
CA ASP A 22 4.84 -4.26 -9.89
C ASP A 22 6.04 -5.21 -10.13
N GLU A 23 6.54 -5.87 -9.08
CA GLU A 23 7.59 -6.90 -9.17
C GLU A 23 7.21 -8.15 -8.37
N GLU A 24 7.78 -9.29 -8.74
CA GLU A 24 7.61 -10.54 -8.01
C GLU A 24 8.45 -10.48 -6.71
N SER A 25 7.89 -9.85 -5.69
CA SER A 25 8.49 -9.73 -4.37
C SER A 25 7.50 -10.18 -3.29
N ASP A 26 7.96 -11.06 -2.41
CA ASP A 26 7.21 -11.49 -1.23
C ASP A 26 7.44 -10.58 -0.02
N GLU A 27 8.14 -9.46 -0.20
CA GLU A 27 8.33 -8.49 0.86
C GLU A 27 7.03 -7.71 1.14
N LEU A 28 6.55 -7.82 2.38
CA LEU A 28 5.45 -7.01 2.90
C LEU A 28 6.02 -5.75 3.54
N LYS A 29 5.62 -4.60 3.01
CA LYS A 29 5.95 -3.30 3.56
C LYS A 29 4.92 -2.92 4.62
N LEU A 30 5.36 -2.80 5.86
CA LEU A 30 4.52 -2.33 6.96
C LEU A 30 4.47 -0.79 6.95
N VAL A 31 3.26 -0.23 6.79
CA VAL A 31 3.02 1.21 6.70
C VAL A 31 1.94 1.60 7.71
N ALA A 32 2.14 2.72 8.41
CA ALA A 32 1.13 3.23 9.33
C ALA A 32 -0.09 3.74 8.57
N ARG A 33 -1.30 3.42 9.04
CA ARG A 33 -2.58 3.89 8.45
C ARG A 33 -2.69 5.41 8.41
N ALA A 34 -2.03 6.11 9.32
CA ALA A 34 -1.95 7.57 9.33
C ALA A 34 -1.24 8.17 8.09
N LEU A 35 -0.43 7.38 7.38
CA LEU A 35 0.22 7.77 6.12
C LEU A 35 -0.59 7.34 4.89
N LEU A 36 -1.62 6.52 5.10
CA LEU A 36 -2.45 5.97 4.03
C LEU A 36 -3.80 6.70 3.99
N PRO A 37 -4.50 6.67 2.85
CA PRO A 37 -5.83 7.27 2.76
C PRO A 37 -6.83 6.55 3.67
N ASP A 38 -7.79 7.27 4.28
CA ASP A 38 -8.76 6.71 5.24
C ASP A 38 -9.65 5.57 4.70
N MET A 39 -9.75 5.40 3.38
CA MET A 39 -10.60 4.39 2.73
C MET A 39 -9.87 3.09 2.37
N ILE A 40 -8.70 2.80 2.96
CA ILE A 40 -8.00 1.53 2.70
C ILE A 40 -8.66 0.33 3.40
N ALA A 41 -8.72 -0.79 2.67
CA ALA A 41 -9.16 -2.09 3.15
C ALA A 41 -8.22 -3.19 2.64
N GLU A 42 -8.37 -4.42 3.14
CA GLU A 42 -7.66 -5.58 2.59
C GLU A 42 -8.06 -5.79 1.12
N GLY A 43 -7.07 -5.94 0.25
CA GLY A 43 -7.25 -6.00 -1.20
C GLY A 43 -7.25 -4.64 -1.91
N THR A 44 -7.24 -3.51 -1.18
CA THR A 44 -7.13 -2.18 -1.80
C THR A 44 -5.79 -2.03 -2.50
N LYS A 45 -5.79 -1.56 -3.75
CA LYS A 45 -4.56 -1.23 -4.47
C LYS A 45 -4.18 0.23 -4.22
N LEU A 46 -2.89 0.42 -4.01
CA LEU A 46 -2.29 1.71 -3.71
C LEU A 46 -1.21 1.99 -4.73
N HIS A 47 -1.24 3.19 -5.29
CA HIS A 47 -0.20 3.69 -6.16
C HIS A 47 0.65 4.68 -5.37
N TYR A 48 1.93 4.37 -5.24
CA TYR A 48 2.89 5.23 -4.60
C TYR A 48 3.66 6.02 -5.65
N GLU A 49 3.51 7.34 -5.62
CA GLU A 49 4.25 8.26 -6.48
C GLU A 49 4.57 9.54 -5.70
N TYR A 50 5.73 10.16 -5.93
CA TYR A 50 6.13 11.43 -5.28
C TYR A 50 6.06 11.47 -3.74
N MET A 51 6.26 10.33 -3.07
CA MET A 51 6.12 10.19 -1.60
C MET A 51 4.68 10.24 -1.08
N GLU A 52 3.69 10.10 -1.97
CA GLU A 52 2.28 10.03 -1.63
C GLU A 52 1.69 8.68 -2.06
N TYR A 53 0.79 8.15 -1.24
CA TYR A 53 0.00 6.96 -1.57
C TYR A 53 -1.40 7.40 -2.03
N THR A 54 -1.81 6.93 -3.20
CA THR A 54 -3.16 7.15 -3.73
C THR A 54 -3.87 5.82 -3.90
N ILE A 55 -5.17 5.77 -3.61
CA ILE A 55 -5.97 4.57 -3.89
C ILE A 55 -6.21 4.52 -5.40
N VAL A 56 -5.90 3.38 -6.01
CA VAL A 56 -6.22 3.07 -7.39
C VAL A 56 -7.25 1.95 -7.40
N GLU A 57 -8.45 2.22 -7.92
CA GLU A 57 -9.56 1.25 -8.01
C GLU A 57 -9.39 0.31 -9.22
#